data_AF-G6YF40-F1
#
_entry.id   AF-G6YF40-F1
#
_cell.length_a   1.000
_cell.length_b   1.000
_cell.length_c   1.000
_cell.angle_alpha   90.00
_cell.angle_beta   90.00
_cell.angle_gamma   90.00
#
_symmetry.space_group_name_H-M   'P 1'
#
loop_
_entity.id
_entity.type
_entity.pdbx_description
1 polymer ?
#
loop_
_entity_poly.entity_id
_entity_poly.type
_entity_poly.pdbx_seq_one_letter_code
_entity_poly.pdbx_strand_id
1 'polypeptide(L)'
;MAQIQLKNVTKGWGAVLGVDNVDLDIRDEEFMVFLGPSGCGKTTTMRMIAGLNDLTSGEIWIDGELVNDFDPRDRDVAMVFQSYALYPNMTVYENIRFPLRMRGIPKAEHDQRVRRAADMVELGDYLDRKPGALSGGQRQRAALARAIVRQPRVFLMDEPLSNLDAKLRNAMRVQLKHVQRQLKITTVYVTHDQVEAMTLADRIVIMDKGRIQQLGTPDEIYSNPSNTFVAGFIGSPPMNLIKGEVRGQRFSAPGVEIAGVNLADSQGVILGVRPEDARVSAGATGHLKGTLYGLEPTGDQTFLSVRTEAMVVEVKADRDFRQPLDTAIAIELDLERLYFFDAETGQRIRAN
;
A
#
# COMPACT_ATOMS: atom_id res chain seq x y z
N MET A 1 -11.86 -9.59 -18.78
CA MET A 1 -10.89 -9.98 -17.76
C MET A 1 -9.55 -10.02 -18.49
N ALA A 2 -8.50 -9.42 -17.93
CA ALA A 2 -7.31 -9.00 -18.66
C ALA A 2 -6.07 -8.95 -17.76
N GLN A 3 -4.96 -9.48 -18.27
CA GLN A 3 -3.61 -9.29 -17.73
C GLN A 3 -3.09 -7.89 -18.11
N ILE A 4 -2.26 -7.27 -17.27
CA ILE A 4 -1.56 -6.00 -17.58
C ILE A 4 -0.06 -6.23 -17.45
N GLN A 5 0.70 -5.86 -18.48
CA GLN A 5 2.16 -5.96 -18.45
C GLN A 5 2.79 -4.59 -18.73
N LEU A 6 3.66 -4.15 -17.85
CA LEU A 6 4.54 -3.00 -18.03
C LEU A 6 5.94 -3.54 -18.33
N LYS A 7 6.52 -3.15 -19.47
CA LYS A 7 7.88 -3.52 -19.85
C LYS A 7 8.75 -2.28 -19.99
N ASN A 8 9.75 -2.14 -19.12
CA ASN A 8 10.69 -1.02 -19.09
C ASN A 8 10.01 0.36 -19.11
N VAL A 9 8.85 0.49 -18.47
CA VAL A 9 8.01 1.69 -18.56
C VAL A 9 8.69 2.86 -17.86
N THR A 10 8.91 3.94 -18.60
CA THR A 10 9.58 5.14 -18.12
C THR A 10 8.78 6.38 -18.45
N LYS A 11 8.72 7.32 -17.50
CA LYS A 11 8.16 8.65 -17.68
C LYS A 11 9.10 9.70 -17.11
N GLY A 12 9.59 10.56 -17.99
CA GLY A 12 10.38 11.73 -17.66
C GLY A 12 9.73 13.05 -18.08
N TRP A 13 10.08 14.12 -17.37
CA TRP A 13 9.82 15.51 -17.73
C TRP A 13 11.17 16.24 -17.78
N GLY A 14 11.77 16.29 -18.98
CA GLY A 14 13.15 16.75 -19.13
C GLY A 14 14.11 15.81 -18.40
N ALA A 15 14.90 16.35 -17.48
CA ALA A 15 15.87 15.58 -16.69
C ALA A 15 15.26 14.82 -15.49
N VAL A 16 14.01 15.09 -15.14
CA VAL A 16 13.36 14.48 -13.97
C VAL A 16 12.60 13.22 -14.38
N LEU A 17 13.01 12.06 -13.88
CA LEU A 17 12.28 10.81 -14.05
C LEU A 17 11.25 10.65 -12.93
N GLY A 18 9.96 10.60 -13.29
CA GLY A 18 8.87 10.32 -12.36
C GLY A 18 8.53 8.84 -12.23
N VAL A 19 8.83 8.06 -13.27
CA VAL A 19 8.78 6.60 -13.29
C VAL A 19 9.99 6.15 -14.09
N ASP A 20 10.77 5.22 -13.56
CA ASP A 20 12.06 4.82 -14.10
C ASP A 20 12.15 3.30 -14.22
N ASN A 21 12.14 2.83 -15.47
CA ASN A 21 12.29 1.43 -15.84
C ASN A 21 11.43 0.45 -15.02
N VAL A 22 10.12 0.69 -15.01
CA VAL A 22 9.17 -0.19 -14.30
C VAL A 22 8.82 -1.40 -15.15
N ASP A 23 9.18 -2.57 -14.64
CA ASP A 23 8.76 -3.88 -15.11
C ASP A 23 7.76 -4.49 -14.12
N LEU A 24 6.56 -4.82 -14.61
CA LEU A 24 5.50 -5.35 -13.77
C LEU A 24 4.55 -6.23 -14.57
N ASP A 25 4.19 -7.38 -13.99
CA ASP A 25 3.15 -8.26 -14.50
C ASP A 25 2.01 -8.37 -13.47
N ILE A 26 0.83 -7.94 -13.89
CA ILE A 26 -0.43 -7.98 -13.13
C ILE A 26 -1.33 -9.03 -13.78
N ARG A 27 -1.59 -10.10 -13.04
CA ARG A 27 -2.32 -11.28 -13.49
C ARG A 27 -3.81 -10.96 -13.63
N ASP A 28 -4.50 -11.79 -14.40
CA ASP A 28 -5.95 -11.72 -14.49
C ASP A 28 -6.61 -11.91 -13.12
N GLU A 29 -7.71 -11.19 -12.88
CA GLU A 29 -8.46 -11.14 -11.62
C GLU A 29 -7.66 -10.65 -10.38
N GLU A 30 -6.39 -10.24 -10.53
CA GLU A 30 -5.51 -9.83 -9.44
C GLU A 30 -5.89 -8.44 -8.89
N PHE A 31 -5.89 -8.31 -7.57
CA PHE A 31 -5.95 -7.04 -6.87
C PHE A 31 -4.52 -6.55 -6.55
N MET A 32 -3.96 -5.75 -7.45
CA MET A 32 -2.63 -5.17 -7.34
C MET A 32 -2.68 -3.81 -6.63
N VAL A 33 -1.94 -3.65 -5.53
CA VAL A 33 -1.83 -2.36 -4.83
C VAL A 33 -0.48 -1.72 -5.11
N PHE A 34 -0.47 -0.45 -5.53
CA PHE A 34 0.72 0.39 -5.57
C PHE A 34 0.78 1.21 -4.28
N LEU A 35 1.87 1.04 -3.54
CA LEU A 35 2.10 1.64 -2.24
C LEU A 35 3.46 2.35 -2.21
N GLY A 36 3.55 3.47 -1.50
CA GLY A 36 4.79 4.22 -1.36
C GLY A 36 4.55 5.68 -1.00
N PRO A 37 5.61 6.48 -0.75
CA PRO A 37 5.51 7.88 -0.39
C PRO A 37 4.82 8.75 -1.46
N SER A 38 4.39 9.94 -1.07
CA SER A 38 3.90 10.95 -2.01
C SER A 38 4.98 11.28 -3.06
N GLY A 39 4.58 11.32 -4.33
CA GLY A 39 5.50 11.64 -5.43
C GLY A 39 6.38 10.48 -5.93
N CYS A 40 6.25 9.26 -5.40
CA CYS A 40 7.09 8.13 -5.84
C CYS A 40 6.71 7.49 -7.20
N GLY A 41 5.70 8.02 -7.90
CA GLY A 41 5.33 7.59 -9.26
C GLY A 41 4.05 6.76 -9.38
N LYS A 42 3.41 6.34 -8.28
CA LYS A 42 2.21 5.46 -8.29
C LYS A 42 1.07 5.92 -9.22
N THR A 43 0.56 7.13 -8.99
CA THR A 43 -0.51 7.73 -9.79
C THR A 43 -0.05 7.98 -11.24
N THR A 44 1.23 8.32 -11.43
CA THR A 44 1.82 8.48 -12.78
C THR A 44 1.77 7.16 -13.55
N THR A 45 2.21 6.05 -12.93
CA THR A 45 2.14 4.71 -13.51
C THR A 45 0.70 4.31 -13.84
N MET A 46 -0.22 4.51 -12.90
CA MET A 46 -1.64 4.23 -13.13
C MET A 46 -2.24 5.05 -14.29
N ARG A 47 -1.89 6.34 -14.39
CA ARG A 47 -2.36 7.21 -15.49
C ARG A 47 -1.77 6.79 -16.84
N MET A 48 -0.55 6.27 -16.88
CA MET A 48 0.01 5.69 -18.10
C MET A 48 -0.74 4.42 -18.52
N ILE A 49 -1.10 3.53 -17.58
CA ILE A 49 -1.97 2.38 -17.86
C ILE A 49 -3.31 2.87 -18.45
N ALA A 50 -3.90 3.90 -17.85
CA ALA A 50 -5.16 4.49 -18.29
C ALA A 50 -5.10 5.22 -19.65
N GLY A 51 -3.90 5.50 -20.17
CA GLY A 51 -3.70 6.34 -21.36
C GLY A 51 -3.84 7.85 -21.10
N LEU A 52 -3.97 8.27 -19.85
CA LEU A 52 -4.11 9.69 -19.49
C LEU A 52 -2.77 10.43 -19.46
N ASN A 53 -1.65 9.70 -19.47
CA ASN A 53 -0.30 10.22 -19.60
C ASN A 53 0.44 9.39 -20.67
N ASP A 54 1.15 10.06 -21.58
CA ASP A 54 2.03 9.38 -22.53
C ASP A 54 3.25 8.78 -21.84
N LEU A 55 3.81 7.72 -22.44
CA LEU A 55 5.09 7.16 -22.03
C LEU A 55 6.26 8.00 -22.58
N THR A 56 7.40 7.99 -21.89
CA THR A 56 8.67 8.42 -22.49
C THR A 56 9.32 7.26 -23.25
N SER A 57 9.28 6.06 -22.67
CA SER A 57 9.71 4.81 -23.31
C SER A 57 9.09 3.59 -22.62
N GLY A 58 9.23 2.42 -23.23
CA GLY A 58 8.68 1.16 -22.75
C GLY A 58 7.31 0.83 -23.35
N GLU A 59 6.72 -0.26 -22.87
CA GLU A 59 5.50 -0.84 -23.44
C GLU A 59 4.48 -1.14 -22.35
N ILE A 60 3.21 -0.88 -22.65
CA ILE A 60 2.06 -1.28 -21.84
C ILE A 60 1.21 -2.23 -22.68
N TRP A 61 1.05 -3.45 -22.17
CA TRP A 61 0.22 -4.47 -22.77
C TRP A 61 -0.99 -4.72 -21.88
N ILE A 62 -2.19 -4.78 -22.48
CA ILE A 62 -3.43 -5.18 -21.80
C ILE A 62 -4.03 -6.34 -22.58
N ASP A 63 -4.18 -7.49 -21.94
CA ASP A 63 -4.73 -8.71 -22.56
C ASP A 63 -4.03 -9.12 -23.87
N GLY A 64 -2.69 -8.96 -23.91
CA GLY A 64 -1.86 -9.28 -25.08
C GLY A 64 -1.84 -8.21 -26.17
N GLU A 65 -2.55 -7.10 -26.01
CA GLU A 65 -2.56 -5.98 -26.96
C GLU A 65 -1.66 -4.84 -26.48
N LEU A 66 -0.78 -4.33 -27.36
CA LEU A 66 0.06 -3.16 -27.08
C LEU A 66 -0.80 -1.89 -27.17
N VAL A 67 -1.04 -1.23 -26.04
CA VAL A 67 -2.01 -0.12 -25.95
C VAL A 67 -1.37 1.27 -25.92
N ASN A 68 -0.06 1.39 -26.14
CA ASN A 68 0.67 2.67 -26.02
C ASN A 68 0.00 3.82 -26.79
N ASP A 69 -0.41 3.57 -28.03
CA ASP A 69 -0.99 4.57 -28.94
C ASP A 69 -2.53 4.62 -28.88
N PHE A 70 -3.15 3.87 -27.97
CA PHE A 70 -4.61 3.81 -27.86
C PHE A 70 -5.10 4.99 -27.03
N ASP A 71 -6.13 5.66 -27.52
CA ASP A 71 -6.87 6.65 -26.75
C ASP A 71 -7.43 6.03 -25.44
N PRO A 72 -7.50 6.78 -24.33
CA PRO A 72 -7.99 6.29 -23.03
C PRO A 72 -9.34 5.55 -23.09
N ARG A 73 -10.23 5.98 -23.98
CA ARG A 73 -11.56 5.41 -24.17
C ARG A 73 -11.51 4.00 -24.78
N ASP A 74 -10.50 3.71 -25.58
CA ASP A 74 -10.37 2.49 -26.38
C ASP A 74 -9.55 1.41 -25.65
N ARG A 75 -8.86 1.76 -24.55
CA ARG A 75 -8.13 0.80 -23.68
C ARG A 75 -9.01 -0.11 -22.81
N ASP A 76 -10.33 0.05 -22.88
CA ASP A 76 -11.34 -0.68 -22.10
C ASP A 76 -11.09 -0.78 -20.57
N VAL A 77 -10.52 0.29 -20.01
CA VAL A 77 -10.26 0.46 -18.57
C VAL A 77 -11.27 1.43 -17.94
N ALA A 78 -11.70 1.22 -16.70
CA ALA A 78 -12.43 2.24 -15.94
C ALA A 78 -11.62 2.74 -14.76
N MET A 79 -11.53 4.07 -14.65
CA MET A 79 -10.79 4.73 -13.59
C MET A 79 -11.74 5.40 -12.58
N VAL A 80 -11.47 5.16 -11.29
CA VAL A 80 -12.07 5.88 -10.16
C VAL A 80 -11.04 6.87 -9.63
N PHE A 81 -11.33 8.16 -9.78
CA PHE A 81 -10.45 9.24 -9.34
C PHE A 81 -10.63 9.53 -7.84
N GLN A 82 -9.58 10.05 -7.21
CA GLN A 82 -9.59 10.51 -5.81
C GLN A 82 -10.72 11.49 -5.50
N SER A 83 -11.01 12.42 -6.42
CA SER A 83 -12.09 13.41 -6.29
C SER A 83 -13.47 12.88 -6.70
N TYR A 84 -13.60 11.58 -6.97
CA TYR A 84 -14.78 10.87 -7.50
C TYR A 84 -15.20 11.28 -8.92
N ALA A 85 -14.89 12.52 -9.33
CA ALA A 85 -15.18 13.10 -10.63
C ALA A 85 -16.65 12.93 -11.06
N LEU A 86 -17.60 13.03 -10.13
CA LEU A 86 -19.04 12.98 -10.43
C LEU A 86 -19.50 14.31 -11.04
N TYR A 87 -20.39 14.25 -12.02
CA TYR A 87 -21.00 15.44 -12.61
C TYR A 87 -22.01 16.04 -11.61
N PRO A 88 -21.78 17.27 -11.11
CA PRO A 88 -22.58 17.84 -10.02
C PRO A 88 -24.02 18.18 -10.44
N ASN A 89 -24.23 18.43 -11.73
CA ASN A 89 -25.52 18.80 -12.28
C ASN A 89 -26.42 17.61 -12.63
N MET A 90 -25.87 16.39 -12.60
CA MET A 90 -26.56 15.14 -12.91
C MET A 90 -26.95 14.40 -11.63
N THR A 91 -28.05 13.64 -11.65
CA THR A 91 -28.38 12.71 -10.56
C THR A 91 -27.38 11.55 -10.49
N VAL A 92 -27.42 10.75 -9.43
CA VAL A 92 -26.64 9.50 -9.33
C VAL A 92 -26.99 8.56 -10.49
N TYR A 93 -28.29 8.39 -10.79
CA TYR A 93 -28.75 7.62 -11.93
C TYR A 93 -28.12 8.10 -13.24
N GLU A 94 -28.13 9.41 -13.48
CA GLU A 94 -27.57 9.99 -14.69
C GLU A 94 -26.05 9.85 -14.76
N ASN A 95 -25.35 9.99 -13.64
CA ASN A 95 -23.91 9.75 -13.54
C ASN A 95 -23.56 8.30 -13.91
N ILE A 96 -24.30 7.32 -13.39
CA ILE A 96 -24.10 5.89 -13.69
C ILE A 96 -24.52 5.60 -15.14
N ARG A 97 -25.59 6.22 -15.65
CA ARG A 97 -26.07 6.02 -17.02
C ARG A 97 -25.16 6.63 -18.08
N PHE A 98 -24.39 7.66 -17.75
CA PHE A 98 -23.64 8.47 -18.71
C PHE A 98 -22.67 7.65 -19.59
N PRO A 99 -21.83 6.74 -19.05
CA PRO A 99 -20.93 5.91 -19.86
C PRO A 99 -21.66 5.04 -20.89
N LEU A 100 -22.85 4.53 -20.56
CA LEU A 100 -23.66 3.72 -21.50
C LEU A 100 -24.10 4.55 -22.72
N ARG A 101 -24.48 5.82 -22.50
CA ARG A 101 -24.83 6.75 -23.59
C ARG A 101 -23.64 7.02 -24.50
N MET A 102 -22.45 7.22 -23.92
CA MET A 102 -21.24 7.51 -24.69
C MET A 102 -20.77 6.32 -25.52
N ARG A 103 -21.01 5.08 -25.07
CA ARG A 103 -20.75 3.85 -25.82
C ARG A 103 -21.84 3.48 -26.83
N GLY A 104 -22.91 4.28 -26.94
CA GLY A 104 -24.02 3.99 -27.87
C GLY A 104 -24.81 2.72 -27.51
N ILE A 105 -24.84 2.32 -26.23
CA ILE A 105 -25.63 1.16 -25.78
C ILE A 105 -27.13 1.44 -26.01
N PRO A 106 -27.94 0.44 -26.40
CA PRO A 106 -29.38 0.62 -26.58
C PRO A 106 -30.08 1.13 -25.31
N LYS A 107 -30.90 2.19 -25.46
CA LYS A 107 -31.59 2.86 -24.33
C LYS A 107 -32.41 1.88 -23.47
N ALA A 108 -32.96 0.82 -24.07
CA ALA A 108 -33.76 -0.19 -23.39
C ALA A 108 -32.97 -0.94 -22.29
N GLU A 109 -31.65 -1.04 -22.42
CA GLU A 109 -30.80 -1.75 -21.45
C GLU A 109 -30.32 -0.86 -20.30
N HIS A 110 -30.49 0.47 -20.40
CA HIS A 110 -29.87 1.41 -19.47
C HIS A 110 -30.37 1.21 -18.04
N ASP A 111 -31.68 1.13 -17.85
CA ASP A 111 -32.27 1.09 -16.51
C ASP A 111 -31.83 -0.16 -15.73
N GLN A 112 -31.91 -1.32 -16.38
CA GLN A 112 -31.49 -2.59 -15.80
C GLN A 112 -30.00 -2.56 -15.40
N ARG A 113 -29.13 -2.08 -16.29
CA ARG A 113 -27.68 -2.00 -16.02
C ARG A 113 -27.36 -1.00 -14.91
N VAL A 114 -28.02 0.16 -14.89
CA VAL A 114 -27.84 1.19 -13.85
C VAL A 114 -28.29 0.67 -12.49
N ARG A 115 -29.48 0.06 -12.39
CA ARG A 115 -30.00 -0.50 -11.14
C ARG A 115 -29.08 -1.62 -10.62
N ARG A 116 -28.69 -2.55 -11.49
CA ARG A 116 -27.73 -3.61 -11.12
C ARG A 116 -26.43 -3.04 -10.56
N ALA A 117 -25.84 -2.04 -11.21
CA ALA A 117 -24.61 -1.41 -10.73
C ALA A 117 -24.80 -0.67 -9.40
N ALA A 118 -25.96 -0.01 -9.22
CA ALA A 118 -26.30 0.66 -7.97
C ALA A 118 -26.54 -0.33 -6.83
N ASP A 119 -27.18 -1.47 -7.09
CA ASP A 119 -27.45 -2.50 -6.08
C ASP A 119 -26.16 -3.14 -5.57
N MET A 120 -25.19 -3.40 -6.47
CA MET A 120 -23.86 -3.92 -6.09
C MET A 120 -23.10 -3.00 -5.12
N VAL A 121 -23.43 -1.72 -5.09
CA VAL A 121 -22.83 -0.75 -4.19
C VAL A 121 -23.82 -0.19 -3.17
N GLU A 122 -24.98 -0.82 -2.99
CA GLU A 122 -26.02 -0.42 -2.04
C GLU A 122 -26.45 1.06 -2.19
N LEU A 123 -26.67 1.52 -3.43
CA LEU A 123 -27.07 2.89 -3.77
C LEU A 123 -28.48 3.03 -4.37
N GLY A 124 -29.28 1.95 -4.42
CA GLY A 124 -30.61 1.96 -5.03
C GLY A 124 -31.50 3.13 -4.58
N ASP A 125 -31.56 3.40 -3.28
CA ASP A 125 -32.41 4.46 -2.69
C ASP A 125 -31.92 5.90 -2.95
N TYR A 126 -30.75 6.05 -3.56
CA TYR A 126 -30.09 7.34 -3.76
C TYR A 126 -30.00 7.77 -5.22
N LEU A 127 -30.56 6.98 -6.14
CA LEU A 127 -30.47 7.19 -7.59
C LEU A 127 -30.94 8.58 -8.06
N ASP A 128 -31.98 9.13 -7.43
CA ASP A 128 -32.56 10.43 -7.80
C ASP A 128 -31.83 11.62 -7.18
N ARG A 129 -30.88 11.40 -6.27
CA ARG A 129 -30.13 12.47 -5.61
C ARG A 129 -29.02 13.00 -6.51
N LYS A 130 -28.65 14.27 -6.30
CA LYS A 130 -27.43 14.86 -6.89
C LYS A 130 -26.22 14.67 -5.95
N PRO A 131 -24.97 14.68 -6.45
CA PRO A 131 -23.77 14.45 -5.64
C PRO A 131 -23.61 15.35 -4.39
N GLY A 132 -24.13 16.58 -4.44
CA GLY A 132 -24.11 17.51 -3.31
C GLY A 132 -25.00 17.07 -2.13
N ALA A 133 -25.96 16.17 -2.35
CA ALA A 133 -26.88 15.65 -1.33
C ALA A 133 -26.46 14.26 -0.80
N LEU A 134 -25.22 13.83 -1.08
CA LEU A 134 -24.66 12.54 -0.68
C LEU A 134 -23.57 12.72 0.39
N SER A 135 -23.40 11.70 1.24
CA SER A 135 -22.21 11.58 2.09
C SER A 135 -20.95 11.24 1.27
N GLY A 136 -19.77 11.34 1.87
CA GLY A 136 -18.50 10.98 1.21
C GLY A 136 -18.51 9.55 0.66
N GLY A 137 -18.91 8.57 1.48
CA GLY A 137 -18.98 7.17 1.07
C GLY A 137 -20.07 6.90 0.03
N GLN A 138 -21.19 7.62 0.07
CA GLN A 138 -22.20 7.54 -0.99
C GLN A 138 -21.67 8.09 -2.33
N ARG A 139 -20.91 9.20 -2.33
CA ARG A 139 -20.24 9.70 -3.54
C ARG A 139 -19.24 8.70 -4.09
N GLN A 140 -18.44 8.07 -3.23
CA GLN A 140 -17.50 7.04 -3.65
C GLN A 140 -18.24 5.84 -4.28
N ARG A 141 -19.29 5.34 -3.64
CA ARG A 141 -20.12 4.25 -4.16
C ARG A 141 -20.74 4.63 -5.52
N ALA A 142 -21.13 5.88 -5.72
CA ALA A 142 -21.70 6.34 -6.98
C ALA A 142 -20.64 6.37 -8.10
N ALA A 143 -19.41 6.78 -7.78
CA ALA A 143 -18.29 6.73 -8.72
C ALA A 143 -17.92 5.27 -9.07
N LEU A 144 -17.97 4.37 -8.10
CA LEU A 144 -17.76 2.94 -8.31
C LEU A 144 -18.87 2.32 -9.19
N ALA A 145 -20.15 2.58 -8.91
CA ALA A 145 -21.25 2.14 -9.76
C ALA A 145 -21.10 2.64 -11.21
N ARG A 146 -20.67 3.90 -11.39
CA ARG A 146 -20.37 4.45 -12.71
C ARG A 146 -19.21 3.73 -13.41
N ALA A 147 -18.23 3.22 -12.68
CA ALA A 147 -17.17 2.39 -13.26
C ALA A 147 -17.70 0.98 -13.61
N ILE A 148 -18.47 0.36 -12.71
CA ILE A 148 -19.03 -1.00 -12.87
C ILE A 148 -19.96 -1.11 -14.06
N VAL A 149 -20.86 -0.13 -14.24
CA VAL A 149 -21.87 -0.16 -15.32
C VAL A 149 -21.24 -0.24 -16.72
N ARG A 150 -19.97 0.19 -16.87
CA ARG A 150 -19.22 0.11 -18.12
C ARG A 150 -18.81 -1.33 -18.46
N GLN A 151 -18.72 -2.24 -17.49
CA GLN A 151 -18.17 -3.59 -17.63
C GLN A 151 -16.77 -3.58 -18.27
N PRO A 152 -15.79 -2.85 -17.69
CA PRO A 152 -14.44 -2.75 -18.23
C PRO A 152 -13.66 -4.06 -18.03
N ARG A 153 -12.52 -4.19 -18.73
CA ARG A 153 -11.56 -5.28 -18.51
C ARG A 153 -10.73 -5.09 -17.24
N VAL A 154 -10.45 -3.84 -16.89
CA VAL A 154 -9.56 -3.45 -15.79
C VAL A 154 -10.20 -2.31 -14.98
N PHE A 155 -10.07 -2.38 -13.65
CA PHE A 155 -10.31 -1.26 -12.76
C PHE A 155 -9.01 -0.59 -12.33
N LEU A 156 -9.01 0.74 -12.38
CA LEU A 156 -7.94 1.58 -11.86
C LEU A 156 -8.53 2.48 -10.78
N MET A 157 -7.99 2.47 -9.57
CA MET A 157 -8.49 3.27 -8.45
C MET A 157 -7.37 4.11 -7.85
N ASP A 158 -7.46 5.42 -7.98
CA ASP A 158 -6.45 6.38 -7.53
C ASP A 158 -6.87 6.99 -6.18
N GLU A 159 -6.32 6.46 -5.08
CA GLU A 159 -6.62 6.85 -3.70
C GLU A 159 -8.13 7.01 -3.38
N PRO A 160 -8.98 6.02 -3.74
CA PRO A 160 -10.43 6.20 -3.72
C PRO A 160 -11.02 6.36 -2.31
N LEU A 161 -10.25 6.08 -1.25
CA LEU A 161 -10.66 6.12 0.15
C LEU A 161 -10.07 7.30 0.95
N SER A 162 -9.23 8.14 0.34
CA SER A 162 -8.48 9.18 1.06
C SER A 162 -9.36 10.26 1.70
N ASN A 163 -10.54 10.51 1.13
CA ASN A 163 -11.47 11.57 1.54
C ASN A 163 -12.51 11.11 2.57
N LEU A 164 -12.36 9.92 3.14
CA LEU A 164 -13.30 9.32 4.10
C LEU A 164 -12.73 9.29 5.51
N ASP A 165 -13.58 9.39 6.52
CA ASP A 165 -13.21 9.12 7.91
C ASP A 165 -12.84 7.64 8.13
N ALA A 166 -12.17 7.34 9.24
CA ALA A 166 -11.64 6.00 9.52
C ALA A 166 -12.72 4.90 9.58
N LYS A 167 -13.89 5.18 10.17
CA LYS A 167 -14.97 4.18 10.29
C LYS A 167 -15.53 3.84 8.92
N LEU A 168 -15.80 4.87 8.12
CA LEU A 168 -16.33 4.70 6.77
C LEU A 168 -15.28 4.08 5.84
N ARG A 169 -14.00 4.43 5.98
CA ARG A 169 -12.90 3.82 5.24
C ARG A 169 -12.83 2.31 5.45
N ASN A 170 -12.93 1.84 6.69
CA ASN A 170 -12.92 0.40 7.00
C ASN A 170 -14.10 -0.33 6.35
N ALA A 171 -15.32 0.21 6.46
CA ALA A 171 -16.50 -0.38 5.84
C ALA A 171 -16.38 -0.42 4.30
N MET A 172 -15.94 0.68 3.69
CA MET A 172 -15.77 0.77 2.25
C MET A 172 -14.68 -0.15 1.72
N ARG A 173 -13.62 -0.39 2.49
CA ARG A 173 -12.55 -1.33 2.13
C ARG A 173 -13.08 -2.75 1.97
N VAL A 174 -13.86 -3.22 2.94
CA VAL A 174 -14.51 -4.55 2.88
C VAL A 174 -15.43 -4.63 1.67
N GLN A 175 -16.23 -3.58 1.43
CA GLN A 175 -17.12 -3.53 0.29
C GLN A 175 -16.38 -3.57 -1.05
N LEU A 176 -15.27 -2.84 -1.20
CA LEU A 176 -14.45 -2.84 -2.41
C LEU A 176 -13.90 -4.23 -2.73
N LYS A 177 -13.33 -4.94 -1.75
CA LYS A 177 -12.85 -6.31 -1.96
C LYS A 177 -14.00 -7.25 -2.31
N HIS A 178 -15.18 -7.07 -1.72
CA HIS A 178 -16.36 -7.87 -2.06
C HIS A 178 -16.80 -7.65 -3.52
N VAL A 179 -16.94 -6.39 -3.93
CA VAL A 179 -17.30 -6.02 -5.32
C VAL A 179 -16.29 -6.57 -6.32
N GLN A 180 -14.99 -6.41 -6.03
CA GLN A 180 -13.94 -6.93 -6.91
C GLN A 180 -14.02 -8.46 -7.04
N ARG A 181 -14.22 -9.19 -5.94
CA ARG A 181 -14.39 -10.65 -5.96
C ARG A 181 -15.64 -11.11 -6.71
N GLN A 182 -16.75 -10.38 -6.57
CA GLN A 182 -17.97 -10.68 -7.32
C GLN A 182 -17.81 -10.45 -8.82
N LEU A 183 -17.06 -9.42 -9.21
CA LEU A 183 -16.83 -9.08 -10.63
C LEU A 183 -15.66 -9.82 -11.25
N LYS A 184 -14.77 -10.40 -10.43
CA LYS A 184 -13.54 -11.08 -10.87
C LYS A 184 -12.73 -10.23 -11.83
N ILE A 185 -12.54 -8.97 -11.45
CA ILE A 185 -11.90 -7.97 -12.33
C ILE A 185 -10.51 -7.63 -11.83
N THR A 186 -9.54 -7.63 -12.76
CA THR A 186 -8.20 -7.13 -12.53
C THR A 186 -8.26 -5.69 -12.06
N THR A 187 -7.69 -5.43 -10.89
CA THR A 187 -7.79 -4.12 -10.23
C THR A 187 -6.41 -3.62 -9.85
N VAL A 188 -6.08 -2.41 -10.29
CA VAL A 188 -4.92 -1.65 -9.82
C VAL A 188 -5.42 -0.58 -8.87
N TYR A 189 -4.85 -0.55 -7.67
CA TYR A 189 -5.28 0.34 -6.59
C TYR A 189 -4.08 1.11 -6.05
N VAL A 190 -4.14 2.44 -6.06
CA VAL A 190 -3.08 3.30 -5.54
C VAL A 190 -3.47 3.82 -4.18
N THR A 191 -2.55 3.72 -3.21
CA THR A 191 -2.75 4.29 -1.87
C THR A 191 -1.43 4.65 -1.21
N HIS A 192 -1.53 5.44 -0.15
CA HIS A 192 -0.47 5.68 0.82
C HIS A 192 -0.78 5.03 2.18
N ASP A 193 -1.96 4.43 2.35
CA ASP A 193 -2.39 3.74 3.57
C ASP A 193 -1.93 2.28 3.53
N GLN A 194 -1.07 1.91 4.46
CA GLN A 194 -0.53 0.55 4.53
C GLN A 194 -1.59 -0.47 4.90
N VAL A 195 -2.57 -0.11 5.74
CA VAL A 195 -3.64 -1.03 6.14
C VAL A 195 -4.52 -1.37 4.94
N GLU A 196 -4.76 -0.40 4.04
CA GLU A 196 -5.41 -0.67 2.76
C GLU A 196 -4.62 -1.68 1.93
N ALA A 197 -3.31 -1.47 1.75
CA ALA A 197 -2.48 -2.39 0.98
C ALA A 197 -2.46 -3.79 1.59
N MET A 198 -2.27 -3.90 2.90
CA MET A 198 -2.16 -5.19 3.60
C MET A 198 -3.46 -5.99 3.63
N THR A 199 -4.63 -5.36 3.49
CA THR A 199 -5.93 -6.04 3.62
C THR A 199 -6.69 -6.19 2.31
N LEU A 200 -6.37 -5.40 1.28
CA LEU A 200 -7.00 -5.50 -0.04
C LEU A 200 -6.18 -6.31 -1.03
N ALA A 201 -4.85 -6.17 -1.00
CA ALA A 201 -3.99 -6.64 -2.06
C ALA A 201 -3.90 -8.16 -2.09
N ASP A 202 -3.87 -8.72 -3.30
CA ASP A 202 -3.28 -10.04 -3.50
C ASP A 202 -1.75 -9.89 -3.61
N ARG A 203 -1.28 -8.82 -4.29
CA ARG A 203 0.13 -8.40 -4.33
C ARG A 203 0.28 -6.88 -4.24
N ILE A 204 1.37 -6.46 -3.60
CA ILE A 204 1.74 -5.07 -3.37
C ILE A 204 3.02 -4.76 -4.14
N VAL A 205 3.01 -3.69 -4.93
CA VAL A 205 4.20 -3.03 -5.45
C VAL A 205 4.54 -1.87 -4.52
N ILE A 206 5.72 -1.94 -3.90
CA ILE A 206 6.28 -0.82 -3.17
C ILE A 206 7.14 0.01 -4.11
N MET A 207 6.84 1.30 -4.23
CA MET A 207 7.56 2.24 -5.06
C MET A 207 8.29 3.29 -4.22
N ASP A 208 9.53 3.60 -4.61
CA ASP A 208 10.29 4.75 -4.14
C ASP A 208 10.98 5.43 -5.31
N LYS A 209 10.92 6.77 -5.36
CA LYS A 209 11.59 7.60 -6.38
C LYS A 209 11.44 7.08 -7.82
N GLY A 210 10.23 6.69 -8.21
CA GLY A 210 9.93 6.22 -9.56
C GLY A 210 10.29 4.76 -9.86
N ARG A 211 10.88 4.03 -8.91
CA ARG A 211 11.32 2.64 -9.07
C ARG A 211 10.56 1.70 -8.14
N ILE A 212 10.38 0.46 -8.58
CA ILE A 212 9.88 -0.63 -7.71
C ILE A 212 11.00 -1.04 -6.76
N GLN A 213 10.72 -1.00 -5.46
CA GLN A 213 11.62 -1.44 -4.40
C GLN A 213 11.40 -2.92 -4.05
N GLN A 214 10.13 -3.35 -4.07
CA GLN A 214 9.75 -4.74 -3.84
C GLN A 214 8.36 -4.99 -4.39
N LEU A 215 8.14 -6.24 -4.82
CA LEU A 215 6.86 -6.75 -5.29
C LEU A 215 6.63 -8.11 -4.62
N GLY A 216 5.49 -8.29 -3.98
CA GLY A 216 5.17 -9.53 -3.27
C GLY A 216 3.78 -9.51 -2.65
N THR A 217 3.38 -10.60 -2.04
CA THR A 217 2.17 -10.68 -1.20
C THR A 217 2.32 -9.82 0.06
N PRO A 218 1.22 -9.40 0.71
CA PRO A 218 1.29 -8.69 1.99
C PRO A 218 2.24 -9.36 3.01
N ASP A 219 2.14 -10.68 3.15
CA ASP A 219 2.96 -11.45 4.10
C ASP A 219 4.44 -11.41 3.72
N GLU A 220 4.79 -11.59 2.44
CA GLU A 220 6.17 -11.49 1.96
C GLU A 220 6.75 -10.08 2.13
N ILE A 221 5.96 -9.03 1.88
CA ILE A 221 6.37 -7.65 2.09
C ILE A 221 6.69 -7.38 3.57
N TYR A 222 5.85 -7.88 4.48
CA TYR A 222 5.99 -7.64 5.91
C TYR A 222 7.14 -8.43 6.53
N SER A 223 7.17 -9.74 6.26
CA SER A 223 8.10 -10.71 6.86
C SER A 223 9.42 -10.80 6.10
N ASN A 224 9.46 -10.42 4.84
CA ASN A 224 10.66 -10.50 4.01
C ASN A 224 11.01 -9.18 3.28
N PRO A 225 11.17 -8.04 4.00
CA PRO A 225 11.57 -6.78 3.38
C PRO A 225 12.93 -6.90 2.67
N SER A 226 13.05 -6.40 1.45
CA SER A 226 14.24 -6.55 0.60
C SER A 226 15.34 -5.53 0.90
N ASN A 227 14.98 -4.39 1.49
CA ASN A 227 15.91 -3.33 1.84
C ASN A 227 15.38 -2.52 3.04
N THR A 228 16.23 -1.64 3.57
CA THR A 228 15.92 -0.78 4.72
C THR A 228 14.74 0.16 4.46
N PHE A 229 14.53 0.60 3.22
CA PHE A 229 13.37 1.43 2.87
C PHE A 229 12.07 0.64 3.06
N VAL A 230 11.96 -0.57 2.50
CA VAL A 230 10.75 -1.40 2.67
C VAL A 230 10.53 -1.74 4.15
N ALA A 231 11.61 -2.10 4.86
CA ALA A 231 11.57 -2.42 6.28
C ALA A 231 11.06 -1.25 7.15
N GLY A 232 11.58 -0.05 6.90
CA GLY A 232 11.21 1.17 7.63
C GLY A 232 9.92 1.83 7.14
N PHE A 233 9.39 1.42 5.98
CA PHE A 233 8.17 1.99 5.41
C PHE A 233 6.92 1.17 5.76
N ILE A 234 7.04 -0.16 5.88
CA ILE A 234 5.93 -1.04 6.22
C ILE A 234 5.89 -1.29 7.72
N GLY A 235 4.71 -1.32 8.33
CA GLY A 235 4.49 -1.44 9.76
C GLY A 235 4.16 -0.09 10.41
N SER A 236 3.31 -0.13 11.44
CA SER A 236 2.99 1.04 12.25
C SER A 236 2.92 0.60 13.73
N PRO A 237 3.95 0.89 14.55
CA PRO A 237 5.21 1.56 14.22
C PRO A 237 6.08 0.79 13.21
N PRO A 238 6.99 1.47 12.49
CA PRO A 238 7.86 0.83 11.51
C PRO A 238 8.94 -0.04 12.18
N MET A 239 9.67 -0.82 11.37
CA MET A 239 10.81 -1.60 11.87
C MET A 239 11.87 -0.68 12.49
N ASN A 240 12.39 -1.06 13.66
CA ASN A 240 13.54 -0.41 14.25
C ASN A 240 14.79 -0.76 13.44
N LEU A 241 15.52 0.25 12.96
CA LEU A 241 16.76 0.07 12.20
C LEU A 241 17.94 0.61 13.00
N ILE A 242 18.78 -0.31 13.49
CA ILE A 242 19.89 -0.06 14.42
C ILE A 242 21.22 -0.28 13.69
N LYS A 243 22.02 0.77 13.52
CA LYS A 243 23.36 0.67 12.92
C LYS A 243 24.35 0.11 13.93
N GLY A 244 25.14 -0.87 13.51
CA GLY A 244 26.16 -1.51 14.33
C GLY A 244 27.17 -2.31 13.51
N GLU A 245 27.91 -3.16 14.21
CA GLU A 245 28.91 -4.05 13.63
C GLU A 245 28.69 -5.49 14.07
N VAL A 246 29.18 -6.43 13.26
CA VAL A 246 29.24 -7.85 13.61
C VAL A 246 30.71 -8.25 13.77
N ARG A 247 31.04 -8.87 14.90
CA ARG A 247 32.37 -9.45 15.14
C ARG A 247 32.25 -10.74 15.95
N GLY A 248 32.78 -11.84 15.43
CA GLY A 248 32.78 -13.14 16.10
C GLY A 248 31.36 -13.63 16.41
N GLN A 249 30.44 -13.53 15.45
CA GLN A 249 29.01 -13.88 15.61
C GLN A 249 28.29 -13.11 16.72
N ARG A 250 28.74 -11.88 16.99
CA ARG A 250 28.07 -10.94 17.89
C ARG A 250 27.78 -9.64 17.15
N PHE A 251 26.52 -9.22 17.15
CA PHE A 251 26.13 -7.88 16.74
C PHE A 251 26.25 -6.93 17.93
N SER A 252 26.85 -5.76 17.70
CA SER A 252 27.05 -4.72 18.71
C SER A 252 26.71 -3.34 18.16
N ALA A 253 25.93 -2.59 18.94
CA ALA A 253 25.63 -1.17 18.74
C ALA A 253 25.47 -0.49 20.11
N PRO A 254 25.51 0.86 20.23
CA PRO A 254 25.33 1.53 21.51
C PRO A 254 24.02 1.13 22.20
N GLY A 255 24.12 0.45 23.35
CA GLY A 255 22.97 -0.06 24.11
C GLY A 255 22.34 -1.35 23.59
N VAL A 256 22.92 -2.00 22.58
CA VAL A 256 22.42 -3.25 21.98
C VAL A 256 23.55 -4.26 21.80
N GLU A 257 23.38 -5.46 22.36
CA GLU A 257 24.28 -6.59 22.16
C GLU A 257 23.49 -7.87 21.90
N ILE A 258 23.84 -8.57 20.81
CA ILE A 258 23.19 -9.82 20.43
C ILE A 258 24.29 -10.83 20.07
N ALA A 259 24.33 -11.96 20.76
CA ALA A 259 25.22 -13.07 20.46
C ALA A 259 24.53 -14.13 19.58
N GLY A 260 25.30 -14.93 18.86
CA GLY A 260 24.79 -16.03 18.05
C GLY A 260 24.21 -15.59 16.71
N VAL A 261 24.63 -14.43 16.19
CA VAL A 261 24.19 -13.97 14.86
C VAL A 261 24.95 -14.75 13.78
N ASN A 262 24.21 -15.35 12.85
CA ASN A 262 24.80 -16.09 11.72
C ASN A 262 25.18 -15.12 10.58
N LEU A 263 26.20 -14.29 10.83
CA LEU A 263 26.74 -13.32 9.88
C LEU A 263 28.26 -13.29 9.91
N ALA A 264 28.87 -12.99 8.77
CA ALA A 264 30.29 -12.69 8.68
C ALA A 264 30.64 -11.37 9.40
N ASP A 265 31.88 -11.25 9.83
CA ASP A 265 32.38 -10.03 10.46
C ASP A 265 32.25 -8.84 9.49
N SER A 266 31.66 -7.73 9.97
CA SER A 266 31.42 -6.52 9.17
C SER A 266 31.29 -5.30 10.08
N GLN A 267 31.90 -4.19 9.68
CA GLN A 267 31.82 -2.91 10.41
C GLN A 267 30.59 -2.07 10.02
N GLY A 268 29.77 -2.53 9.07
CA GLY A 268 28.66 -1.77 8.51
C GLY A 268 27.42 -2.60 8.33
N VAL A 269 26.73 -2.91 9.44
CA VAL A 269 25.48 -3.68 9.43
C VAL A 269 24.35 -2.87 10.06
N ILE A 270 23.16 -2.99 9.50
CA ILE A 270 21.92 -2.47 10.10
C ILE A 270 21.12 -3.67 10.58
N LEU A 271 20.89 -3.74 11.88
CA LEU A 271 19.92 -4.65 12.49
C LEU A 271 18.52 -4.06 12.35
N GLY A 272 17.59 -4.86 11.83
CA GLY A 272 16.17 -4.60 11.79
C GLY A 272 15.42 -5.47 12.79
N VAL A 273 14.58 -4.85 13.62
CA VAL A 273 13.68 -5.58 14.53
C VAL A 273 12.30 -4.92 14.54
N ARG A 274 11.25 -5.71 14.37
CA ARG A 274 9.87 -5.20 14.48
C ARG A 274 9.55 -4.89 15.95
N PRO A 275 8.72 -3.87 16.23
CA PRO A 275 8.30 -3.57 17.61
C PRO A 275 7.68 -4.78 18.33
N GLU A 276 6.93 -5.63 17.62
CA GLU A 276 6.30 -6.84 18.15
C GLU A 276 7.21 -8.06 18.28
N ASP A 277 8.40 -8.03 17.68
CA ASP A 277 9.41 -9.09 17.80
C ASP A 277 10.37 -8.80 18.99
N ALA A 278 9.88 -8.06 19.97
CA ALA A 278 10.59 -7.65 21.17
C ALA A 278 9.63 -7.68 22.38
N ARG A 279 10.18 -7.93 23.57
CA ARG A 279 9.42 -7.92 24.83
C ARG A 279 10.22 -7.26 25.94
N VAL A 280 9.51 -6.67 26.90
CA VAL A 280 10.15 -6.16 28.12
C VAL A 280 10.68 -7.35 28.93
N SER A 281 11.94 -7.28 29.33
CA SER A 281 12.56 -8.29 30.19
C SER A 281 11.98 -8.25 31.60
N ALA A 282 11.85 -9.41 32.23
CA ALA A 282 11.46 -9.52 33.64
C ALA A 282 12.60 -9.08 34.60
N GLY A 283 13.82 -8.90 34.10
CA GLY A 283 14.99 -8.52 34.88
C GLY A 283 15.85 -7.44 34.22
N ALA A 284 17.05 -7.21 34.76
CA ALA A 284 18.00 -6.21 34.24
C ALA A 284 18.83 -6.72 33.04
N THR A 285 18.59 -7.96 32.60
CA THR A 285 19.27 -8.59 31.46
C THR A 285 18.39 -8.53 30.23
N GLY A 286 18.96 -8.12 29.10
CA GLY A 286 18.26 -8.02 27.82
C GLY A 286 19.25 -7.69 26.72
N HIS A 287 18.83 -7.96 25.48
CA HIS A 287 19.60 -7.66 24.26
C HIS A 287 19.72 -6.15 24.02
N LEU A 288 18.73 -5.36 24.44
CA LEU A 288 18.73 -3.91 24.38
C LEU A 288 18.50 -3.33 25.77
N LYS A 289 19.26 -2.31 26.14
CA LYS A 289 19.14 -1.61 27.43
C LYS A 289 19.04 -0.10 27.19
N GLY A 290 18.17 0.55 27.92
CA GLY A 290 17.95 1.99 27.80
C GLY A 290 17.06 2.55 28.89
N THR A 291 16.53 3.74 28.65
CA THR A 291 15.53 4.38 29.50
C THR A 291 14.18 4.42 28.80
N LEU A 292 13.11 4.23 29.55
CA LEU A 292 11.75 4.38 29.04
C LEU A 292 11.47 5.86 28.78
N TYR A 293 11.50 6.28 27.52
CA TYR A 293 11.32 7.67 27.13
C TYR A 293 9.85 8.01 26.83
N GLY A 294 9.12 7.07 26.23
CA GLY A 294 7.72 7.25 25.83
C GLY A 294 6.89 6.02 26.15
N LEU A 295 5.61 6.25 26.46
CA LEU A 295 4.63 5.21 26.70
C LEU A 295 3.30 5.63 26.07
N GLU A 296 2.86 4.88 25.06
CA GLU A 296 1.70 5.20 24.24
C GLU A 296 0.68 4.05 24.26
N PRO A 297 -0.37 4.13 25.12
CA PRO A 297 -1.44 3.14 25.13
C PRO A 297 -2.34 3.32 23.91
N THR A 298 -2.52 2.28 23.09
CA THR A 298 -3.43 2.29 21.93
C THR A 298 -4.73 1.53 22.17
N GLY A 299 -4.91 0.98 23.38
CA GLY A 299 -6.09 0.25 23.82
C GLY A 299 -5.85 -1.26 23.90
N ASP A 300 -5.48 -1.90 22.80
CA ASP A 300 -5.18 -3.33 22.72
C ASP A 300 -3.72 -3.68 23.04
N GLN A 301 -2.84 -2.68 23.07
CA GLN A 301 -1.41 -2.78 23.34
C GLN A 301 -0.87 -1.44 23.84
N THR A 302 0.39 -1.43 24.28
CA THR A 302 1.13 -0.22 24.65
C THR A 302 2.42 -0.18 23.84
N PHE A 303 2.70 0.91 23.11
CA PHE A 303 4.00 1.13 22.50
C PHE A 303 4.93 1.83 23.47
N LEU A 304 6.17 1.36 23.52
CA LEU A 304 7.23 1.88 24.37
C LEU A 304 8.34 2.45 23.50
N SER A 305 8.65 3.73 23.68
CA SER A 305 9.84 4.34 23.10
C SER A 305 11.00 4.19 24.08
N VAL A 306 11.94 3.30 23.78
CA VAL A 306 13.12 3.04 24.60
C VAL A 306 14.31 3.82 24.07
N ARG A 307 14.85 4.74 24.87
CA ARG A 307 16.01 5.55 24.51
C ARG A 307 17.29 4.84 24.95
N THR A 308 18.14 4.54 23.99
CA THR A 308 19.54 4.14 24.18
C THR A 308 20.45 5.37 24.11
N GLU A 309 21.76 5.19 24.25
CA GLU A 309 22.73 6.30 24.10
C GLU A 309 22.70 6.95 22.70
N ALA A 310 22.33 6.18 21.66
CA ALA A 310 22.43 6.64 20.27
C ALA A 310 21.08 6.83 19.56
N MET A 311 20.01 6.18 20.03
CA MET A 311 18.75 6.11 19.30
C MET A 311 17.54 5.79 20.19
N VAL A 312 16.35 5.95 19.61
CA VAL A 312 15.08 5.48 20.19
C VAL A 312 14.62 4.25 19.42
N VAL A 313 14.18 3.23 20.16
CA VAL A 313 13.64 1.97 19.64
C VAL A 313 12.21 1.80 20.14
N GLU A 314 11.31 1.49 19.23
CA GLU A 314 9.90 1.21 19.52
C GLU A 314 9.70 -0.26 19.85
N VAL A 315 9.00 -0.55 20.95
CA VAL A 315 8.70 -1.91 21.41
C VAL A 315 7.22 -2.02 21.72
N LYS A 316 6.57 -3.09 21.24
CA LYS A 316 5.21 -3.42 21.61
C LYS A 316 5.22 -4.15 22.95
N ALA A 317 4.46 -3.64 23.90
CA ALA A 317 4.21 -4.26 25.20
C ALA A 317 2.74 -4.60 25.38
N ASP A 318 2.45 -5.33 26.46
CA ASP A 318 1.08 -5.62 26.87
C ASP A 318 0.28 -4.32 27.10
N ARG A 319 -1.04 -4.38 26.85
CA ARG A 319 -1.95 -3.24 27.01
C ARG A 319 -1.93 -2.62 28.42
N ASP A 320 -1.66 -3.45 29.43
CA ASP A 320 -1.69 -3.09 30.84
C ASP A 320 -0.30 -2.71 31.37
N PHE A 321 0.74 -2.74 30.52
CA PHE A 321 2.10 -2.36 30.92
C PHE A 321 2.19 -0.89 31.34
N ARG A 322 2.58 -0.64 32.59
CA ARG A 322 2.78 0.72 33.13
C ARG A 322 4.06 0.77 33.94
N GLN A 323 4.97 1.68 33.57
CA GLN A 323 6.15 2.05 34.34
C GLN A 323 6.37 3.56 34.25
N PRO A 324 6.99 4.20 35.25
CA PRO A 324 7.35 5.61 35.16
C PRO A 324 8.33 5.86 34.02
N LEU A 325 8.20 7.02 33.36
CA LEU A 325 9.20 7.48 32.39
C LEU A 325 10.56 7.68 33.07
N ASP A 326 11.61 7.71 32.26
CA ASP A 326 13.01 7.88 32.66
C ASP A 326 13.54 6.76 33.57
N THR A 327 12.82 5.64 33.65
CA THR A 327 13.28 4.44 34.36
C THR A 327 14.12 3.55 33.44
N ALA A 328 15.09 2.85 34.02
CA ALA A 328 15.89 1.88 33.29
C ALA A 328 15.03 0.67 32.88
N ILE A 329 15.14 0.27 31.61
CA ILE A 329 14.39 -0.85 31.05
C ILE A 329 15.32 -1.71 30.18
N ALA A 330 15.11 -3.02 30.22
CA ALA A 330 15.79 -4.00 29.38
C ALA A 330 14.78 -4.70 28.49
N ILE A 331 15.16 -4.92 27.23
CA ILE A 331 14.32 -5.52 26.19
C ILE A 331 14.98 -6.79 25.69
N GLU A 332 14.19 -7.87 25.60
CA GLU A 332 14.56 -9.12 24.95
C GLU A 332 14.00 -9.13 23.53
N LEU A 333 14.88 -9.23 22.55
CA LEU A 333 14.53 -9.42 21.14
C LEU A 333 14.33 -10.91 20.81
N ASP A 334 13.41 -11.20 19.88
CA ASP A 334 13.27 -12.53 19.27
C ASP A 334 14.38 -12.76 18.24
N LEU A 335 15.30 -13.68 18.55
CA LEU A 335 16.48 -13.92 17.73
C LEU A 335 16.17 -14.62 16.39
N GLU A 336 15.01 -15.27 16.29
CA GLU A 336 14.56 -15.91 15.03
C GLU A 336 13.97 -14.89 14.04
N ARG A 337 13.69 -13.66 14.52
CA ARG A 337 13.03 -12.60 13.76
C ARG A 337 13.89 -11.34 13.64
N LEU A 338 15.20 -11.54 13.57
CA LEU A 338 16.16 -10.47 13.27
C LEU A 338 16.38 -10.35 11.77
N TYR A 339 16.41 -9.11 11.32
CA TYR A 339 16.69 -8.76 9.94
C TYR A 339 18.05 -8.06 9.89
N PHE A 340 18.87 -8.36 8.90
CA PHE A 340 20.14 -7.68 8.74
C PHE A 340 20.22 -7.06 7.35
N PHE A 341 20.75 -5.85 7.28
CA PHE A 341 20.93 -5.11 6.05
C PHE A 341 22.36 -4.57 5.98
N ASP A 342 22.88 -4.48 4.77
CA ASP A 342 24.16 -3.85 4.51
C ASP A 342 24.02 -2.33 4.70
N ALA A 343 24.94 -1.70 5.45
CA ALA A 343 24.81 -0.29 5.80
C ALA A 343 25.08 0.68 4.64
N GLU A 344 25.81 0.24 3.61
CA GLU A 344 26.15 1.06 2.44
C GLU A 344 25.03 1.03 1.40
N THR A 345 24.58 -0.17 1.05
CA THR A 345 23.58 -0.41 0.00
C THR A 345 22.15 -0.40 0.51
N GLY A 346 21.95 -0.63 1.82
CA GLY A 346 20.63 -0.82 2.45
C GLY A 346 19.95 -2.14 2.07
N GLN A 347 20.60 -3.02 1.32
CA GLN A 347 20.03 -4.30 0.88
C GLN A 347 20.01 -5.32 2.01
N ARG A 348 18.99 -6.20 2.02
CA ARG A 348 18.89 -7.27 3.01
C ARG A 348 20.00 -8.29 2.82
N ILE A 349 20.72 -8.55 3.90
CA ILE A 349 21.66 -9.66 4.02
C ILE A 349 20.82 -10.90 4.37
N ARG A 350 20.83 -11.89 3.48
CA ARG A 350 20.17 -13.17 3.71
C ARG A 350 21.23 -14.15 4.19
N ALA A 351 21.01 -14.76 5.35
CA ALA A 351 21.84 -15.89 5.78
C ALA A 351 21.68 -17.01 4.73
N ASN A 352 22.81 -17.58 4.29
CA ASN A 352 22.82 -18.76 3.42
C ASN A 352 22.44 -20.02 4.19
#